data_AF-A0A3M0XNC9-F1
#
_entry.id   AF-A0A3M0XNC9-F1
#
_cell.length_a   1.000
_cell.length_b   1.000
_cell.length_c   1.000
_cell.angle_alpha   90.00
_cell.angle_beta   90.00
_cell.angle_gamma   90.00
#
_symmetry.space_group_name_H-M   'P 1'
#
loop_
_entity.id
_entity.type
_entity.pdbx_description
1 polymer ?
#
loop_
_entity_poly.entity_id
_entity_poly.type
_entity_poly.pdbx_seq_one_letter_code
_entity_poly.pdbx_strand_id
1 'polypeptide(L)'
;MPLQTLDSLAPGATDALLGAVGDAAQQAAQQTAGQAAGLPWGAEALAVAGLLVGLALWLAGRKVLRPFFALAAAALLGAAGFFLPAGLGASFNPHLTLAVGAVVGAAAGLLLYRFAMALTLAIALGALSPTVFAVATGVHAARPAAQRALAPEELALPGVPMQGGQPPAAEAAEASGSPEATAAAQPDQGALAAQRVRAFLREASLELEARWVALPLNVRLLLLGVAATGALVGFLTGMAFPKPVALAATAM
;
A
#
# COMPACT_ATOMS: atom_id res chain seq x y z
N MET A 1 31.06 32.35 -7.98
CA MET A 1 30.97 30.92 -8.36
C MET A 1 29.95 30.79 -9.47
N PRO A 2 30.35 30.45 -10.71
CA PRO A 2 29.43 30.38 -11.83
C PRO A 2 28.56 29.11 -11.73
N LEU A 3 27.24 29.29 -11.81
CA LEU A 3 26.26 28.21 -11.95
C LEU A 3 26.51 27.52 -13.29
N GLN A 4 27.19 26.36 -13.28
CA GLN A 4 27.25 25.47 -14.44
C GLN A 4 25.83 24.98 -14.70
N THR A 5 25.22 25.55 -15.73
CA THR A 5 23.89 25.21 -16.23
C THR A 5 23.90 23.78 -16.77
N LEU A 6 22.85 23.03 -16.44
CA LEU A 6 22.59 21.64 -16.82
C LEU A 6 22.48 21.40 -18.35
N ASP A 7 22.65 22.44 -19.17
CA ASP A 7 22.60 22.36 -20.63
C ASP A 7 23.86 21.73 -21.27
N SER A 8 24.92 21.47 -20.49
CA SER A 8 26.12 20.79 -21.00
C SER A 8 26.09 19.26 -20.84
N LEU A 9 25.00 18.68 -20.34
CA LEU A 9 24.83 17.23 -20.31
C LEU A 9 24.78 16.69 -21.74
N ALA A 10 25.77 15.87 -22.09
CA ALA A 10 25.93 15.32 -23.42
C ALA A 10 24.62 14.64 -23.90
N PRO A 11 24.22 14.84 -25.18
CA PRO A 11 23.08 14.14 -25.74
C PRO A 11 23.31 12.62 -25.60
N GLY A 12 22.48 11.96 -24.79
CA GLY A 12 22.61 10.54 -24.44
C GLY A 12 22.81 10.26 -22.94
N ALA A 13 23.12 11.26 -22.11
CA ALA A 13 23.26 11.06 -20.66
C ALA A 13 21.95 10.60 -19.98
N THR A 14 20.80 11.06 -20.48
CA THR A 14 19.47 10.63 -20.02
C THR A 14 19.17 9.18 -20.41
N ASP A 15 19.58 8.75 -21.60
CA ASP A 15 19.37 7.38 -22.06
C ASP A 15 20.27 6.40 -21.31
N ALA A 16 21.51 6.82 -21.00
CA ALA A 16 22.42 6.05 -20.15
C ALA A 16 21.89 5.92 -18.71
N LEU A 17 21.30 6.98 -18.15
CA LEU A 17 20.66 6.94 -16.83
C LEU A 17 19.41 6.05 -16.82
N LEU A 18 18.56 6.14 -17.84
CA LEU A 18 17.38 5.29 -17.98
C LEU A 18 17.77 3.82 -18.18
N GLY A 19 18.81 3.55 -18.96
CA GLY A 19 19.38 2.21 -19.14
C GLY A 19 19.93 1.64 -17.84
N ALA A 20 20.75 2.41 -17.12
CA ALA A 20 21.30 1.99 -15.83
C ALA A 20 20.22 1.72 -14.77
N VAL A 21 19.14 2.52 -14.76
CA VAL A 21 17.99 2.27 -13.88
C VAL A 21 17.24 1.01 -14.29
N GLY A 22 17.07 0.76 -15.59
CA GLY A 22 16.47 -0.47 -16.12
C GLY A 22 17.27 -1.71 -15.74
N ASP A 23 18.59 -1.67 -15.95
CA ASP A 23 19.50 -2.77 -15.61
C ASP A 23 19.52 -3.04 -14.10
N ALA A 24 19.53 -1.98 -13.28
CA ALA A 24 19.46 -2.11 -11.82
C ALA A 24 18.12 -2.71 -11.35
N ALA A 25 17.00 -2.32 -11.97
CA ALA A 25 15.69 -2.91 -11.67
C ALA A 25 15.63 -4.39 -12.07
N GLN A 26 16.23 -4.75 -13.21
CA GLN A 26 16.26 -6.12 -13.72
C GLN A 26 17.20 -7.02 -12.90
N GLN A 27 18.33 -6.50 -12.44
CA GLN A 27 19.22 -7.18 -11.50
C GLN A 27 18.58 -7.38 -10.13
N ALA A 28 17.86 -6.38 -9.61
CA ALA A 28 17.10 -6.52 -8.36
C ALA A 28 16.01 -7.60 -8.47
N ALA A 29 15.34 -7.70 -9.62
CA ALA A 29 14.37 -8.75 -9.92
C ALA A 29 15.02 -10.15 -10.03
N GLN A 30 16.22 -10.25 -10.60
CA GLN A 30 16.94 -11.53 -10.70
C GLN A 30 17.55 -11.98 -9.35
N GLN A 31 18.03 -11.05 -8.53
CA GLN A 31 18.58 -11.34 -7.21
C GLN A 31 17.51 -11.82 -6.23
N THR A 32 16.30 -11.23 -6.29
CA THR A 32 15.14 -11.73 -5.55
C THR A 32 14.71 -13.12 -6.03
N ALA A 33 14.77 -13.40 -7.33
CA ALA A 33 14.48 -14.74 -7.87
C ALA A 33 15.48 -15.82 -7.37
N GLY A 34 16.75 -15.48 -7.18
CA GLY A 34 17.78 -16.40 -6.68
C GLY A 34 17.71 -16.66 -5.17
N GLN A 35 17.29 -15.69 -4.37
CA GLN A 35 17.13 -15.82 -2.91
C GLN A 35 15.80 -16.49 -2.51
N ALA A 36 14.82 -16.52 -3.41
CA ALA A 36 13.50 -17.14 -3.20
C ALA A 36 13.52 -18.68 -3.16
N ALA A 37 14.65 -19.34 -3.43
CA ALA A 37 14.73 -20.81 -3.46
C ALA A 37 14.47 -21.50 -2.10
N GLY A 38 14.39 -20.76 -0.99
CA GLY A 38 14.23 -21.33 0.37
C GLY A 38 13.05 -20.86 1.22
N LEU A 39 12.23 -19.91 0.75
CA LEU A 39 11.02 -19.45 1.45
C LEU A 39 9.77 -19.99 0.73
N PRO A 40 8.66 -20.32 1.40
CA PRO A 40 7.44 -20.78 0.73
C PRO A 40 6.94 -19.69 -0.23
N TRP A 41 7.22 -19.90 -1.52
CA TRP A 41 7.11 -18.94 -2.63
C TRP A 41 5.72 -18.27 -2.75
N GLY A 42 4.70 -18.88 -2.15
CA GLY A 42 3.32 -18.41 -2.23
C GLY A 42 3.07 -17.07 -1.53
N ALA A 43 3.70 -16.78 -0.39
CA ALA A 43 3.36 -15.60 0.40
C ALA A 43 3.85 -14.29 -0.24
N GLU A 44 5.08 -14.28 -0.76
CA GLU A 44 5.66 -13.12 -1.42
C GLU A 44 5.03 -12.88 -2.80
N ALA A 45 4.77 -13.94 -3.57
CA ALA A 45 4.09 -13.84 -4.86
C ALA A 45 2.65 -13.28 -4.70
N LEU A 46 1.93 -13.70 -3.66
CA LEU A 46 0.60 -13.15 -3.35
C LEU A 46 0.66 -11.68 -2.92
N ALA A 47 1.67 -11.28 -2.16
CA ALA A 47 1.85 -9.87 -1.77
C ALA A 47 2.15 -8.98 -2.99
N VAL A 48 3.07 -9.41 -3.87
CA VAL A 48 3.40 -8.67 -5.10
C VAL A 48 2.20 -8.62 -6.04
N ALA A 49 1.53 -9.76 -6.26
CA ALA A 49 0.34 -9.83 -7.11
C ALA A 49 -0.80 -8.95 -6.54
N GLY A 50 -1.04 -8.98 -5.23
CA GLY A 50 -2.02 -8.13 -4.56
C GLY A 50 -1.70 -6.64 -4.71
N LEU A 51 -0.43 -6.26 -4.63
CA LEU A 51 0.02 -4.89 -4.81
C LEU A 51 -0.15 -4.42 -6.26
N LEU A 52 0.17 -5.28 -7.23
CA LEU A 52 -0.06 -5.01 -8.66
C LEU A 52 -1.55 -4.89 -9.00
N VAL A 53 -2.38 -5.80 -8.49
CA VAL A 53 -3.85 -5.77 -8.67
C VAL A 53 -4.44 -4.53 -8.00
N GLY A 54 -4.02 -4.21 -6.79
CA GLY A 54 -4.44 -3.00 -6.08
C GLY A 54 -4.03 -1.72 -6.81
N LEU A 55 -2.82 -1.68 -7.35
CA LEU A 55 -2.32 -0.56 -8.16
C LEU A 55 -3.12 -0.42 -9.47
N ALA A 56 -3.40 -1.52 -10.16
CA ALA A 56 -4.21 -1.54 -11.36
C ALA A 56 -5.65 -1.08 -11.09
N LEU A 57 -6.27 -1.56 -9.99
CA LEU A 57 -7.61 -1.16 -9.58
C LEU A 57 -7.66 0.33 -9.18
N TRP A 58 -6.62 0.83 -8.51
CA TRP A 58 -6.47 2.24 -8.16
C TRP A 58 -6.33 3.13 -9.41
N LEU A 59 -5.53 2.69 -10.40
CA LEU A 59 -5.37 3.36 -11.69
C LEU A 59 -6.69 3.38 -12.49
N ALA A 60 -7.46 2.30 -12.45
CA ALA A 60 -8.79 2.22 -13.06
C ALA A 60 -9.78 3.17 -12.36
N GLY A 61 -9.78 3.17 -11.02
CA GLY A 61 -10.64 4.05 -10.21
C GLY A 61 -10.39 5.54 -10.43
N ARG A 62 -9.13 5.93 -10.75
CA ARG A 62 -8.75 7.33 -11.03
C ARG A 62 -9.61 7.99 -12.12
N LYS A 63 -10.06 7.23 -13.13
CA LYS A 63 -10.88 7.78 -14.22
C LYS A 63 -12.26 8.23 -13.75
N VAL A 64 -12.81 7.58 -12.73
CA VAL A 64 -14.14 7.87 -12.18
C VAL A 64 -14.08 8.86 -11.01
N LEU A 65 -13.03 8.75 -10.17
CA LEU A 65 -12.83 9.64 -9.03
C LEU A 65 -12.59 11.10 -9.45
N ARG A 66 -11.86 11.33 -10.54
CA ARG A 66 -11.54 12.69 -11.02
C ARG A 66 -12.78 13.52 -11.36
N PRO A 67 -13.71 13.08 -12.24
CA PRO A 67 -14.93 13.84 -12.51
C PRO A 67 -15.84 13.92 -11.28
N PHE A 68 -15.87 12.88 -10.43
CA PHE A 68 -16.67 12.90 -9.20
C PHE A 68 -16.24 14.02 -8.23
N PHE A 69 -14.94 14.13 -7.91
CA PHE A 69 -14.44 15.20 -7.05
C PHE A 69 -14.65 16.59 -7.65
N ALA A 70 -14.46 16.74 -8.96
CA ALA A 70 -14.69 18.01 -9.65
C ALA A 70 -16.18 18.40 -9.60
N LEU A 71 -17.10 17.48 -9.89
CA LEU A 71 -18.53 17.72 -9.87
C LEU A 71 -19.05 17.98 -8.45
N ALA A 72 -18.60 17.21 -7.47
CA ALA A 72 -19.00 17.39 -6.07
C ALA A 72 -18.56 18.76 -5.54
N ALA A 73 -17.30 19.14 -5.76
CA ALA A 73 -16.79 20.45 -5.34
C ALA A 73 -17.43 21.60 -6.13
N ALA A 74 -17.67 21.45 -7.43
CA ALA A 74 -18.40 22.42 -8.24
C ALA A 74 -19.83 22.61 -7.75
N ALA A 75 -20.54 21.53 -7.39
CA ALA A 75 -21.88 21.59 -6.86
C ALA A 75 -21.91 22.29 -5.49
N LEU A 76 -20.99 21.94 -4.58
CA LEU A 76 -20.90 22.53 -3.24
C LEU A 76 -20.54 24.02 -3.28
N LEU A 77 -19.48 24.41 -4.01
CA LEU A 77 -19.08 25.81 -4.10
C LEU A 77 -19.98 26.63 -5.03
N GLY A 78 -20.61 26.01 -6.03
CA GLY A 78 -21.65 26.63 -6.84
C GLY A 78 -22.90 26.97 -6.00
N ALA A 79 -23.35 26.03 -5.16
CA ALA A 79 -24.42 26.27 -4.22
C ALA A 79 -24.03 27.35 -3.19
N ALA A 80 -22.83 27.26 -2.61
CA ALA A 80 -22.33 28.28 -1.68
C ALA A 80 -22.28 29.67 -2.34
N GLY A 81 -21.76 29.77 -3.57
CA GLY A 81 -21.71 31.02 -4.34
C GLY A 81 -23.09 31.58 -4.68
N PHE A 82 -24.11 30.73 -4.80
CA PHE A 82 -25.49 31.16 -4.98
C PHE A 82 -26.09 31.76 -3.70
N PHE A 83 -25.86 31.14 -2.53
CA PHE A 83 -26.50 31.55 -1.27
C PHE A 83 -25.71 32.63 -0.49
N LEU A 84 -24.39 32.71 -0.61
CA LEU A 84 -23.55 33.66 0.15
C LEU A 84 -23.92 35.14 -0.07
N PRO A 85 -24.17 35.63 -1.30
CA PRO A 85 -24.46 37.05 -1.55
C PRO A 85 -25.73 37.53 -0.85
N ALA A 86 -26.75 36.66 -0.77
CA ALA A 86 -28.02 36.97 -0.11
C ALA A 86 -27.84 37.19 1.40
N GLY A 87 -26.97 36.41 2.05
CA GLY A 87 -26.63 36.59 3.47
C GLY A 87 -25.83 37.86 3.78
N LEU A 88 -25.17 38.44 2.77
CA LEU A 88 -24.34 39.64 2.90
C LEU A 88 -25.07 40.93 2.45
N GLY A 89 -26.32 40.83 1.99
CA GLY A 89 -27.10 41.98 1.51
C GLY A 89 -26.60 42.58 0.19
N ALA A 90 -25.77 41.86 -0.56
CA ALA A 90 -25.18 42.37 -1.80
C ALA A 90 -26.06 42.02 -3.02
N SER A 91 -26.30 43.01 -3.89
CA SER A 91 -27.10 42.85 -5.12
C SER A 91 -26.24 42.36 -6.30
N PHE A 92 -25.77 41.12 -6.23
CA PHE A 92 -25.10 40.46 -7.35
C PHE A 92 -26.08 39.63 -8.19
N ASN A 93 -25.79 39.45 -9.48
CA ASN A 93 -26.54 38.52 -10.32
C ASN A 93 -26.28 37.08 -9.84
N PRO A 94 -27.30 36.34 -9.35
CA PRO A 94 -27.12 35.04 -8.73
C PRO A 94 -26.62 33.97 -9.72
N HIS A 95 -26.86 34.15 -11.01
CA HIS A 95 -26.37 33.23 -12.03
C HIS A 95 -24.85 33.37 -12.23
N LEU A 96 -24.31 34.60 -12.11
CA LEU A 96 -22.87 34.83 -12.20
C LEU A 96 -22.14 34.26 -10.98
N THR A 97 -22.69 34.44 -9.78
CA THR A 97 -22.05 33.92 -8.56
C THR A 97 -22.10 32.40 -8.49
N LEU A 98 -23.17 31.77 -8.99
CA LEU A 98 -23.26 30.32 -9.17
C LEU A 98 -22.22 29.81 -10.18
N ALA A 99 -22.11 30.45 -11.35
CA ALA A 99 -21.16 30.03 -12.38
C ALA A 99 -19.70 30.16 -11.90
N VAL A 100 -19.36 31.29 -11.26
CA VAL A 100 -18.03 31.51 -10.67
C VAL A 100 -17.76 30.50 -9.55
N GLY A 101 -18.73 30.29 -8.65
CA GLY A 101 -18.62 29.31 -7.58
C GLY A 101 -18.42 27.88 -8.10
N ALA A 102 -19.11 27.50 -9.17
CA ALA A 102 -18.97 26.18 -9.79
C ALA A 102 -17.60 25.99 -10.44
N VAL A 103 -17.08 27.00 -11.16
CA VAL A 103 -15.75 26.94 -11.79
C VAL A 103 -14.64 26.89 -10.73
N VAL A 104 -14.70 27.77 -9.72
CA VAL A 104 -13.76 27.78 -8.60
C VAL A 104 -13.84 26.46 -7.83
N GLY A 105 -15.05 25.95 -7.63
CA GLY A 105 -15.30 24.65 -6.99
C GLY A 105 -14.70 23.49 -7.76
N ALA A 106 -14.92 23.41 -9.06
CA ALA A 106 -14.33 22.39 -9.92
C ALA A 106 -12.79 22.43 -9.86
N ALA A 107 -12.20 23.63 -9.92
CA ALA A 107 -10.76 23.82 -9.83
C ALA A 107 -10.21 23.37 -8.46
N ALA A 108 -10.87 23.76 -7.36
CA ALA A 108 -10.51 23.37 -6.01
C ALA A 108 -10.64 21.86 -5.79
N GLY A 109 -11.73 21.24 -6.25
CA GLY A 109 -11.95 19.80 -6.19
C GLY A 109 -10.88 19.02 -6.96
N LEU A 110 -10.46 19.52 -8.13
CA LEU A 110 -9.38 18.92 -8.90
C LEU A 110 -8.02 19.04 -8.19
N LEU A 111 -7.74 20.17 -7.53
CA LEU A 111 -6.54 20.33 -6.70
C LEU A 111 -6.55 19.38 -5.50
N LEU A 112 -7.68 19.24 -4.82
CA LEU A 112 -7.84 18.33 -3.69
C LEU A 112 -7.64 16.87 -4.13
N TYR A 113 -8.18 16.49 -5.28
CA TYR A 113 -7.95 15.19 -5.90
C TYR A 113 -6.46 14.95 -6.17
N ARG A 114 -5.73 15.94 -6.72
CA ARG A 114 -4.28 15.84 -6.95
C ARG A 114 -3.51 15.69 -5.65
N PHE A 115 -3.88 16.43 -4.62
CA PHE A 115 -3.28 16.34 -3.29
C PHE A 115 -3.49 14.95 -2.67
N ALA A 116 -4.71 14.42 -2.72
CA ALA A 116 -5.03 13.09 -2.25
C ALA A 116 -4.22 12.00 -2.99
N MET A 117 -4.13 12.10 -4.32
CA MET A 117 -3.30 11.19 -5.12
C MET A 117 -1.83 11.26 -4.74
N ALA A 118 -1.27 12.47 -4.63
CA ALA A 118 0.11 12.68 -4.21
C ALA A 118 0.37 12.12 -2.81
N LEU A 119 -0.56 12.27 -1.88
CA LEU A 119 -0.49 11.73 -0.53
C LEU A 119 -0.51 10.19 -0.53
N THR A 120 -1.39 9.56 -1.30
CA THR A 120 -1.44 8.09 -1.39
C THR A 120 -0.15 7.52 -1.98
N LEU A 121 0.41 8.17 -3.02
CA LEU A 121 1.67 7.76 -3.62
C LEU A 121 2.85 7.97 -2.64
N ALA A 122 2.84 9.08 -1.90
CA ALA A 122 3.81 9.35 -0.85
C ALA A 122 3.78 8.28 0.25
N ILE A 123 2.59 7.86 0.69
CA ILE A 123 2.45 6.79 1.68
C ILE A 123 2.94 5.46 1.11
N ALA A 124 2.57 5.12 -0.12
CA ALA A 124 3.00 3.88 -0.77
C ALA A 124 4.52 3.81 -0.93
N LEU A 125 5.14 4.86 -1.46
CA LEU A 125 6.60 4.93 -1.61
C LEU A 125 7.32 5.02 -0.27
N GLY A 126 6.76 5.75 0.70
CA GLY A 126 7.29 5.83 2.06
C GLY A 126 7.28 4.46 2.75
N ALA A 127 6.24 3.65 2.54
CA ALA A 127 6.14 2.30 3.07
C ALA A 127 7.08 1.30 2.36
N LEU A 128 7.30 1.47 1.06
CA LEU A 128 8.20 0.63 0.26
C LEU A 128 9.69 1.01 0.43
N SER A 129 9.98 2.25 0.83
CA SER A 129 11.35 2.75 0.86
C SER A 129 12.28 1.98 1.84
N PRO A 130 11.86 1.62 3.07
CA PRO A 130 12.65 0.78 3.96
C PRO A 130 13.01 -0.59 3.38
N THR A 131 12.07 -1.23 2.69
CA THR A 131 12.27 -2.54 2.06
C THR A 131 13.25 -2.42 0.90
N VAL A 132 13.09 -1.43 0.03
CA VAL A 132 14.04 -1.16 -1.07
C VAL A 132 15.43 -0.84 -0.53
N PHE A 133 15.52 -0.05 0.55
CA PHE A 133 16.78 0.28 1.21
C PHE A 133 17.46 -0.96 1.81
N ALA A 134 16.71 -1.82 2.50
CA ALA A 134 17.24 -3.06 3.07
C ALA A 134 17.80 -4.00 2.00
N VAL A 135 17.09 -4.14 0.87
CA VAL A 135 17.55 -4.92 -0.28
C VAL A 135 18.81 -4.31 -0.89
N ALA A 136 18.82 -3.00 -1.16
CA ALA A 136 19.94 -2.31 -1.79
C ALA A 136 21.22 -2.33 -0.94
N THR A 137 21.07 -2.27 0.39
CA THR A 137 22.22 -2.30 1.33
C THR A 137 22.64 -3.72 1.70
N GLY A 138 21.92 -4.75 1.24
CA GLY A 138 22.19 -6.14 1.59
C GLY A 138 22.08 -6.40 3.09
N VAL A 139 21.34 -5.58 3.83
CA VAL A 139 21.12 -5.77 5.27
C VAL A 139 20.15 -6.93 5.44
N HIS A 140 20.71 -8.14 5.51
CA HIS A 140 19.97 -9.33 5.86
C HIS A 140 19.65 -9.23 7.36
N ALA A 141 18.37 -9.20 7.72
CA ALA A 141 17.96 -9.30 9.11
C ALA A 141 18.67 -10.53 9.70
N ALA A 142 19.37 -10.35 10.83
CA ALA A 142 20.03 -11.46 11.50
C ALA A 142 18.99 -12.55 11.70
N ARG A 143 19.21 -13.69 11.03
CA ARG A 143 18.27 -14.83 11.05
C ARG A 143 17.99 -15.11 12.52
N PRO A 144 16.73 -15.02 12.99
CA PRO A 144 16.45 -15.21 14.41
C PRO A 144 17.04 -16.55 14.82
N ALA A 145 17.94 -16.53 15.80
CA ALA A 145 18.65 -17.74 16.25
C ALA A 145 17.69 -18.84 16.72
N ALA A 146 16.41 -18.52 16.92
CA ALA A 146 15.32 -19.45 17.20
C ALA A 146 14.92 -20.36 16.02
N GLN A 147 15.32 -20.05 14.78
CA GLN A 147 15.19 -20.94 13.62
C GLN A 147 16.48 -21.72 13.32
N ARG A 148 17.42 -21.77 14.27
CA ARG A 148 18.35 -22.89 14.31
C ARG A 148 17.46 -24.11 14.45
N ALA A 149 17.42 -24.96 13.42
CA ALA A 149 16.73 -26.23 13.51
C ALA A 149 17.31 -26.94 14.73
N LEU A 150 16.58 -26.86 15.85
CA LEU A 150 16.87 -27.63 17.05
C LEU A 150 16.95 -29.06 16.54
N ALA A 151 18.08 -29.73 16.79
CA ALA A 151 18.23 -31.11 16.38
C ALA A 151 17.01 -31.88 16.92
N PRO A 152 16.51 -32.93 16.22
CA PRO A 152 15.37 -33.72 16.71
C PRO A 152 15.54 -34.17 18.18
N GLU A 153 16.78 -34.31 18.63
CA GLU A 153 17.18 -34.62 20.01
C GLU A 153 16.93 -33.49 21.02
N GLU A 154 16.98 -32.21 20.60
CA GLU A 154 16.69 -31.05 21.46
C GLU A 154 15.18 -30.74 21.55
N LEU A 155 14.37 -31.23 20.59
CA LEU A 155 12.90 -31.23 20.70
C LEU A 155 12.36 -32.38 21.56
N ALA A 156 13.19 -33.37 21.89
CA ALA A 156 12.82 -34.42 22.83
C ALA A 156 12.89 -33.88 24.26
N LEU A 157 11.84 -33.17 24.68
CA LEU A 157 11.60 -32.83 26.09
C LEU A 157 11.68 -34.11 26.93
N PRO A 158 12.67 -34.26 27.83
CA PRO A 158 12.78 -35.43 28.69
C PRO A 158 11.55 -35.49 29.59
N GLY A 159 10.71 -36.52 29.41
CA GLY A 159 9.56 -36.78 30.28
C GLY A 159 8.18 -36.47 29.70
N VAL A 160 8.06 -36.02 28.44
CA VAL A 160 6.76 -35.96 27.76
C VAL A 160 6.62 -37.22 26.90
N PRO A 161 5.79 -38.21 27.28
CA PRO A 161 5.54 -39.37 26.44
C PRO A 161 4.88 -38.89 25.15
N MET A 162 5.60 -39.00 24.03
CA MET A 162 5.03 -38.94 22.70
C MET A 162 4.03 -40.08 22.61
N GLN A 163 2.76 -39.76 22.86
CA GLN A 163 1.67 -40.72 22.72
C GLN A 163 1.59 -41.03 21.23
N GLY A 164 2.23 -42.15 20.84
CA GLY A 164 2.31 -42.60 19.47
C GLY A 164 0.91 -42.54 18.85
N GLY A 165 0.78 -41.75 17.79
CA GLY A 165 -0.46 -41.62 17.05
C GLY A 165 -0.84 -42.98 16.50
N GLN A 166 -1.65 -43.70 17.26
CA GLN A 166 -2.50 -44.74 16.72
C GLN A 166 -3.54 -44.00 15.88
N PRO A 167 -3.52 -44.11 14.53
CA PRO A 167 -4.54 -43.50 13.71
C PRO A 167 -5.90 -44.04 14.20
N PRO A 168 -6.91 -43.17 14.39
CA PRO A 168 -8.21 -43.60 14.89
C PRO A 168 -8.75 -44.65 13.92
N ALA A 169 -8.86 -45.88 14.42
CA ALA A 169 -9.53 -46.95 13.74
C ALA A 169 -10.96 -46.49 13.43
N ALA A 170 -11.37 -46.73 12.20
CA ALA A 170 -12.70 -46.43 11.69
C ALA A 170 -13.77 -47.14 12.53
N GLU A 171 -14.25 -46.49 13.59
CA GLU A 171 -15.54 -46.83 14.19
C GLU A 171 -16.64 -46.21 13.32
N ALA A 172 -17.05 -47.03 12.36
CA ALA A 172 -18.36 -46.96 11.75
C ALA A 172 -19.42 -47.07 12.86
N ALA A 173 -20.00 -45.94 13.25
CA ALA A 173 -21.21 -45.89 14.04
C ALA A 173 -22.26 -45.10 13.25
N GLU A 174 -23.08 -45.88 12.54
CA GLU A 174 -24.35 -45.49 11.98
C GLU A 174 -25.23 -44.84 13.05
N ALA A 175 -25.47 -43.55 12.92
CA ALA A 175 -26.57 -42.89 13.61
C ALA A 175 -27.34 -42.06 12.59
N SER A 176 -28.23 -42.75 11.87
CA SER A 176 -29.28 -42.13 11.06
C SER A 176 -30.30 -41.45 11.97
N GLY A 177 -29.95 -40.29 12.50
CA GLY A 177 -30.86 -39.36 13.16
C GLY A 177 -31.25 -38.27 12.17
N SER A 178 -32.51 -38.28 11.72
CA SER A 178 -33.11 -37.24 10.88
C SER A 178 -32.82 -35.84 11.44
N PRO A 179 -32.17 -34.94 10.68
CA PRO A 179 -31.97 -33.58 11.11
C PRO A 179 -33.29 -32.83 10.94
N GLU A 180 -34.00 -32.66 12.04
CA GLU A 180 -35.05 -31.66 12.18
C GLU A 180 -34.42 -30.29 11.90
N ALA A 181 -34.79 -29.73 10.74
CA ALA A 181 -34.28 -28.48 10.20
C ALA A 181 -34.71 -27.30 11.07
N THR A 182 -34.04 -27.14 12.21
CA THR A 182 -33.95 -25.85 12.87
C THR A 182 -33.11 -24.98 11.96
N ALA A 183 -33.78 -24.06 11.26
CA ALA A 183 -33.15 -22.96 10.54
C ALA A 183 -32.47 -22.03 11.57
N ALA A 184 -31.39 -22.53 12.18
CA ALA A 184 -30.49 -21.74 12.98
C ALA A 184 -29.90 -20.70 12.02
N ALA A 185 -30.22 -19.43 12.28
CA ALA A 185 -29.72 -18.29 11.53
C ALA A 185 -28.22 -18.48 11.30
N GLN A 186 -27.83 -18.70 10.05
CA GLN A 186 -26.43 -18.89 9.70
C GLN A 186 -25.68 -17.66 10.22
N PRO A 187 -24.68 -17.84 11.10
CA PRO A 187 -23.94 -16.73 11.64
C PRO A 187 -23.37 -15.93 10.48
N ASP A 188 -23.57 -14.63 10.54
CA ASP A 188 -23.25 -13.68 9.47
C ASP A 188 -21.76 -13.80 9.13
N GLN A 189 -21.44 -14.53 8.06
CA GLN A 189 -20.07 -14.96 7.75
C GLN A 189 -19.14 -13.75 7.53
N GLY A 190 -19.71 -12.63 7.07
CA GLY A 190 -19.02 -11.35 6.95
C GLY A 190 -18.53 -10.80 8.30
N ALA A 191 -19.31 -10.96 9.37
CA ALA A 191 -18.94 -10.49 10.70
C ALA A 191 -17.76 -11.30 11.27
N LEU A 192 -17.77 -12.62 11.08
CA LEU A 192 -16.65 -13.49 11.50
C LEU A 192 -15.37 -13.20 10.72
N ALA A 193 -15.46 -12.97 9.40
CA ALA A 193 -14.31 -12.60 8.58
C ALA A 193 -13.72 -11.25 9.02
N ALA A 194 -14.56 -10.24 9.23
CA ALA A 194 -14.13 -8.93 9.73
C ALA A 194 -13.47 -9.01 11.12
N GLN A 195 -13.99 -9.87 12.01
CA GLN A 195 -13.42 -10.07 13.33
C GLN A 195 -12.03 -10.73 13.27
N ARG A 196 -11.82 -11.71 12.38
CA ARG A 196 -10.50 -12.33 12.15
C ARG A 196 -9.48 -11.33 11.62
N VAL A 197 -9.86 -10.51 10.64
CA VAL A 197 -8.98 -9.46 10.10
C VAL A 197 -8.60 -8.45 11.18
N ARG A 198 -9.57 -8.02 12.02
CA ARG A 198 -9.28 -7.10 13.14
C ARG A 198 -8.34 -7.72 14.19
N ALA A 199 -8.55 -8.99 14.54
CA ALA A 199 -7.68 -9.69 15.49
C ALA A 199 -6.25 -9.79 14.95
N PHE A 200 -6.10 -10.22 13.71
CA PHE A 200 -4.81 -10.29 13.02
C PHE A 200 -4.11 -8.94 12.93
N LEU A 201 -4.82 -7.87 12.52
CA LEU A 201 -4.24 -6.53 12.43
C LEU A 201 -3.78 -6.01 13.79
N ARG A 202 -4.52 -6.31 14.86
CA ARG A 202 -4.14 -5.90 16.22
C ARG A 202 -2.88 -6.62 16.67
N GLU A 203 -2.80 -7.93 16.46
CA GLU A 203 -1.61 -8.73 16.81
C GLU A 203 -0.39 -8.27 16.01
N ALA A 204 -0.53 -8.11 14.70
CA ALA A 204 0.52 -7.58 13.83
C ALA A 204 0.98 -6.18 14.25
N SER A 205 0.06 -5.31 14.68
CA SER A 205 0.40 -3.95 15.14
C SER A 205 1.22 -3.96 16.44
N LEU A 206 0.88 -4.84 17.38
CA LEU A 206 1.58 -4.95 18.66
C LEU A 206 2.98 -5.54 18.47
N GLU A 207 3.11 -6.55 17.60
CA GLU A 207 4.41 -7.12 17.26
C GLU A 207 5.29 -6.10 16.53
N LEU A 208 4.71 -5.34 15.59
CA LEU A 208 5.42 -4.27 14.89
C LEU A 208 5.90 -3.18 15.85
N GLU A 209 5.05 -2.75 16.78
CA GLU A 209 5.40 -1.75 17.79
C GLU A 209 6.53 -2.26 18.70
N ALA A 210 6.45 -3.50 19.17
CA ALA A 210 7.50 -4.11 19.98
C ALA A 210 8.84 -4.16 19.24
N ARG A 211 8.83 -4.58 17.96
CA ARG A 211 10.04 -4.60 17.11
C ARG A 211 10.57 -3.19 16.83
N TRP A 212 9.68 -2.22 16.60
CA TRP A 212 10.05 -0.83 16.40
C TRP A 212 10.74 -0.23 17.62
N VAL A 213 10.20 -0.49 18.82
CA VAL A 213 10.75 -0.03 20.10
C VAL A 213 12.03 -0.78 20.47
N ALA A 214 12.26 -1.98 19.94
CA ALA A 214 13.51 -2.71 20.14
C ALA A 214 14.69 -2.17 19.28
N LEU A 215 14.42 -1.46 18.19
CA LEU A 215 15.48 -0.93 17.31
C LEU A 215 16.30 0.18 17.99
N PRO A 216 17.62 0.29 17.76
CA PRO A 216 18.40 1.43 18.20
C PRO A 216 17.86 2.75 17.64
N LEU A 217 17.94 3.84 18.41
CA LEU A 217 17.41 5.15 18.02
C LEU A 217 17.95 5.62 16.65
N ASN A 218 19.25 5.40 16.40
CA ASN A 218 19.91 5.77 15.15
C ASN A 218 19.28 5.07 13.94
N VAL A 219 18.91 3.79 14.08
CA VAL A 219 18.27 3.02 13.02
C VAL A 219 16.83 3.49 12.81
N ARG A 220 16.09 3.79 13.89
CA ARG A 220 14.74 4.36 13.78
C ARG A 220 14.76 5.68 13.02
N LEU A 221 15.66 6.60 13.38
CA LEU A 221 15.80 7.90 12.71
C LEU A 221 16.17 7.74 11.23
N LEU A 222 17.08 6.80 10.91
CA LEU A 222 17.44 6.49 9.53
C LEU A 222 16.23 5.97 8.73
N LEU A 223 15.48 5.00 9.27
CA LEU A 223 14.26 4.48 8.62
C LEU A 223 13.20 5.56 8.44
N LEU A 224 13.01 6.43 9.43
CA LEU A 224 12.08 7.56 9.37
C LEU A 224 12.52 8.58 8.31
N GLY A 225 13.81 8.88 8.21
CA GLY A 225 14.37 9.76 7.19
C GLY A 225 14.21 9.20 5.78
N VAL A 226 14.46 7.90 5.59
CA VAL A 226 14.27 7.19 4.32
C VAL A 226 12.79 7.19 3.92
N ALA A 227 11.88 6.85 4.84
CA ALA A 227 10.44 6.89 4.59
C ALA A 227 9.94 8.31 4.27
N ALA A 228 10.41 9.33 5.01
CA ALA A 228 10.05 10.72 4.77
C ALA A 228 10.55 11.22 3.40
N THR A 229 11.76 10.83 3.01
CA THR A 229 12.35 11.18 1.71
C THR A 229 11.58 10.50 0.57
N GLY A 230 11.27 9.20 0.72
CA GLY A 230 10.43 8.46 -0.25
C GLY A 230 9.03 9.07 -0.38
N ALA A 231 8.42 9.47 0.73
CA ALA A 231 7.14 10.16 0.75
C ALA A 231 7.22 11.53 0.04
N LEU A 232 8.27 12.31 0.30
CA LEU A 232 8.49 13.61 -0.35
C LEU A 232 8.68 13.45 -1.86
N VAL A 233 9.51 12.50 -2.30
CA VAL A 233 9.73 12.20 -3.72
C VAL A 233 8.42 11.74 -4.37
N GLY A 234 7.65 10.87 -3.72
CA GLY A 234 6.34 10.44 -4.19
C GLY A 234 5.36 11.59 -4.34
N PHE A 235 5.30 12.48 -3.34
CA PHE A 235 4.45 13.66 -3.35
C PHE A 235 4.83 14.60 -4.50
N LEU A 236 6.12 14.94 -4.63
CA LEU A 236 6.63 15.81 -5.69
C LEU A 236 6.40 15.21 -7.09
N THR A 237 6.59 13.90 -7.25
CA THR A 237 6.34 13.20 -8.51
C THR A 237 4.85 13.22 -8.88
N GLY A 238 3.97 12.97 -7.90
CA GLY A 238 2.52 13.04 -8.08
C GLY A 238 2.03 14.45 -8.45
N MET A 239 2.72 15.48 -7.95
CA MET A 239 2.46 16.89 -8.30
C MET A 239 3.01 17.25 -9.69
N ALA A 240 4.24 16.85 -10.03
CA ALA A 240 4.97 17.32 -11.21
C ALA A 240 4.51 16.68 -12.54
N PHE A 241 4.11 15.41 -12.56
CA PHE A 241 3.88 14.67 -13.82
C PHE A 241 2.45 14.11 -13.97
N PRO A 242 1.41 14.95 -14.14
CA PRO A 242 0.03 14.47 -14.26
C PRO A 242 -0.28 13.74 -15.58
N LYS A 243 0.47 14.06 -16.65
CA LYS A 243 0.24 13.56 -18.03
C LYS A 243 1.03 12.28 -18.38
N PRO A 244 2.34 12.14 -18.08
CA PRO A 244 3.11 10.95 -18.47
C PRO A 244 2.66 9.69 -17.73
N VAL A 245 2.25 9.81 -16.45
CA VAL A 245 1.72 8.70 -15.65
C VAL A 245 0.41 8.15 -16.24
N ALA A 246 -0.37 9.00 -16.93
CA ALA A 246 -1.58 8.55 -17.62
C ALA A 246 -1.28 7.79 -18.91
N LEU A 247 -0.17 8.09 -19.59
CA LEU A 247 0.28 7.39 -20.80
C LEU A 247 0.95 6.05 -20.46
N ALA A 248 1.79 6.02 -19.42
CA ALA A 248 2.45 4.80 -18.96
C ALA A 248 1.44 3.73 -18.47
N ALA A 249 0.34 4.15 -17.85
CA ALA A 249 -0.72 3.26 -17.38
C ALA A 249 -1.67 2.74 -18.48
N THR A 250 -1.61 3.30 -19.70
CA THR A 250 -2.40 2.81 -20.85
C THR A 250 -1.57 2.05 -21.87
N ALA A 251 -0.24 2.05 -21.72
CA ALA A 251 0.69 1.33 -22.57
C ALA A 251 1.02 -0.08 -22.05
N MET A 252 0.57 -0.43 -20.83
CA MET A 252 0.46 -1.81 -20.33
C MET A 252 -0.98 -2.28 -20.46
#